data_AF-A0A836LJL5-F1
#
_entry.id   AF-A0A836LJL5-F1
#
_cell.length_a   1.000
_cell.length_b   1.000
_cell.length_c   1.000
_cell.angle_alpha   90.00
_cell.angle_beta   90.00
_cell.angle_gamma   90.00
#
_symmetry.space_group_name_H-M   'P 1'
#
loop_
_entity.id
_entity.type
_entity.pdbx_description
1 polymer ?
#
loop_
_entity_poly.entity_id
_entity_poly.type
_entity_poly.pdbx_seq_one_letter_code
_entity_poly.pdbx_strand_id
1 'polypeptide(L)'
;MLVRRGLATVAARAATASPEPTPLTAPLRCVSTGNFDHPSFSYRHQHTFNTLPMHDANRFGGRTAYLREIGPIDHKKKGRLFKRDPATLQFNVDVWCAQQTLRKQWKGRDWDMVEMPFELAPKELQRVVPEKYTDVPMMTDPARHDYMNIRRKVFDREALQGALYASGSGGPLPYPAVQLVDKDAMTLEKYL
;
A
#
# COMPACT_ATOMS: atom_id res chain seq x y z
N MET A 1 40.26 -48.88 -11.90
CA MET A 1 41.15 -49.05 -13.07
C MET A 1 40.96 -47.83 -13.98
N LEU A 2 41.99 -47.00 -14.11
CA LEU A 2 42.00 -45.81 -14.95
C LEU A 2 42.30 -46.18 -16.41
N VAL A 3 41.53 -45.64 -17.35
CA VAL A 3 42.02 -45.35 -18.70
C VAL A 3 41.61 -43.92 -19.05
N ARG A 4 42.62 -43.05 -19.19
CA ARG A 4 42.54 -41.72 -19.78
C ARG A 4 43.03 -41.82 -21.22
N ARG A 5 42.34 -41.17 -22.17
CA ARG A 5 42.87 -40.06 -23.01
C ARG A 5 41.93 -39.74 -24.17
N GLY A 6 41.72 -38.44 -24.39
CA GLY A 6 41.07 -37.91 -25.58
C GLY A 6 40.72 -36.44 -25.40
N LEU A 7 41.73 -35.58 -25.58
CA LEU A 7 41.57 -34.12 -25.68
C LEU A 7 40.61 -33.78 -26.84
N ALA A 8 39.58 -32.99 -26.55
CA ALA A 8 38.95 -32.12 -27.52
C ALA A 8 38.51 -30.85 -26.81
N THR A 9 39.31 -29.80 -26.97
CA THR A 9 39.00 -28.43 -26.62
C THR A 9 37.90 -27.95 -27.56
N VAL A 10 36.67 -27.80 -27.06
CA VAL A 10 35.64 -26.99 -27.73
C VAL A 10 35.32 -25.84 -26.80
N ALA A 11 35.92 -24.70 -27.11
CA ALA A 11 35.49 -23.41 -26.59
C ALA A 11 34.12 -23.10 -27.18
N ALA A 12 33.07 -23.14 -26.36
CA ALA A 12 31.80 -22.51 -26.66
C ALA A 12 31.44 -21.62 -25.46
N ARG A 13 31.80 -20.34 -25.59
CA ARG A 13 31.20 -19.24 -24.84
C ARG A 13 29.69 -19.29 -25.10
N ALA A 14 28.92 -19.73 -24.13
CA ALA A 14 27.53 -19.30 -23.99
C ALA A 14 27.50 -18.42 -22.75
N ALA A 15 27.39 -17.12 -22.97
CA ALA A 15 27.18 -16.14 -21.93
C ALA A 15 25.95 -16.57 -21.10
N THR A 16 26.19 -16.89 -19.84
CA THR A 16 25.15 -16.87 -18.81
C THR A 16 24.69 -15.43 -18.67
N ALA A 17 23.76 -15.02 -19.54
CA ALA A 17 22.92 -13.87 -19.28
C ALA A 17 22.12 -14.25 -18.03
N SER A 18 22.56 -13.74 -16.87
CA SER A 18 21.73 -13.67 -15.68
C SER A 18 20.36 -13.15 -16.13
N PRO A 19 19.25 -13.85 -15.85
CA PRO A 19 17.94 -13.26 -16.13
C PRO A 19 17.88 -11.95 -15.36
N GLU A 20 17.80 -10.83 -16.10
CA GLU A 20 17.50 -9.56 -15.46
C GLU A 20 16.18 -9.74 -14.72
N PRO A 21 16.12 -9.42 -13.41
CA PRO A 21 14.88 -9.56 -12.67
C PRO A 21 13.86 -8.64 -13.31
N THR A 22 12.84 -9.23 -13.92
CA THR A 22 11.73 -8.46 -14.49
C THR A 22 11.17 -7.60 -13.36
N PRO A 23 10.99 -6.28 -13.55
CA PRO A 23 10.50 -5.45 -12.47
C PRO A 23 9.05 -5.82 -12.17
N LEU A 24 8.71 -5.96 -10.89
CA LEU A 24 7.32 -6.06 -10.44
C LEU A 24 6.50 -4.90 -10.99
N THR A 25 5.28 -5.18 -11.42
CA THR A 25 4.32 -4.13 -11.74
C THR A 25 3.95 -3.40 -10.45
N ALA A 26 4.58 -2.23 -10.24
CA ALA A 26 4.30 -1.38 -9.10
C ALA A 26 3.16 -0.42 -9.45
N PRO A 27 2.14 -0.26 -8.58
CA PRO A 27 1.18 0.82 -8.76
C PRO A 27 1.90 2.17 -8.66
N LEU A 28 1.36 3.18 -9.35
CA LEU A 28 1.86 4.55 -9.38
C LEU A 28 2.23 5.04 -7.97
N ARG A 29 3.43 5.65 -7.85
CA ARG A 29 3.87 6.27 -6.59
C ARG A 29 2.84 7.33 -6.17
N CYS A 30 2.19 7.14 -5.02
CA CYS A 30 1.39 8.17 -4.39
C CYS A 30 2.33 9.16 -3.69
N VAL A 31 2.62 10.29 -4.34
CA VAL A 31 3.43 11.37 -3.78
C VAL A 31 2.50 12.41 -3.17
N SER A 32 2.58 12.60 -1.86
CA SER A 32 1.75 13.59 -1.16
C SER A 32 2.42 14.96 -1.17
N THR A 33 1.64 16.01 -1.43
CA THR A 33 2.03 17.43 -1.28
C THR A 33 1.60 18.03 0.06
N GLY A 34 1.14 17.20 1.00
CA GLY A 34 0.65 17.66 2.30
C GLY A 34 1.77 18.14 3.23
N ASN A 35 1.40 18.91 4.26
CA ASN A 35 2.33 19.36 5.30
C ASN A 35 2.41 18.32 6.41
N PHE A 36 3.63 17.83 6.68
CA PHE A 36 3.91 16.85 7.74
C PHE A 36 4.57 17.47 8.97
N ASP A 37 5.08 18.69 8.84
CA ASP A 37 5.87 19.34 9.90
C ASP A 37 5.06 20.43 10.61
N HIS A 38 5.23 20.50 11.93
CA HIS A 38 4.77 21.63 12.72
C HIS A 38 5.66 22.85 12.41
N PRO A 39 5.08 24.04 12.18
CA PRO A 39 5.89 25.26 11.99
C PRO A 39 6.76 25.55 13.22
N SER A 40 8.00 25.99 13.01
CA SER A 40 8.93 26.31 14.10
C SER A 40 8.47 27.52 14.93
N PHE A 41 8.77 27.50 16.22
CA PHE A 41 8.51 28.67 17.07
C PHE A 41 9.37 29.86 16.65
N SER A 42 8.68 30.97 16.38
CA SER A 42 9.30 32.27 16.13
C SER A 42 8.52 33.35 16.89
N TYR A 43 8.66 34.61 16.49
CA TYR A 43 7.77 35.67 16.99
C TYR A 43 6.31 35.34 16.68
N ARG A 44 5.39 35.94 17.44
CA ARG A 44 3.96 35.68 17.28
C ARG A 44 3.49 36.10 15.88
N HIS A 45 3.24 35.12 15.02
CA HIS A 45 2.61 35.34 13.73
C HIS A 45 1.20 35.90 13.93
N GLN A 46 0.92 37.03 13.28
CA GLN A 46 -0.39 37.64 13.23
C GLN A 46 -1.08 37.26 11.92
N HIS A 47 -2.41 37.38 11.89
CA HIS A 47 -3.17 37.15 10.67
C HIS A 47 -2.89 38.27 9.67
N THR A 48 -2.20 37.95 8.59
CA THR A 48 -1.88 38.86 7.47
C THR A 48 -2.16 38.13 6.14
N PHE A 49 -2.00 38.82 5.02
CA PHE A 49 -2.30 38.24 3.69
C PHE A 49 -1.52 36.95 3.38
N ASN A 50 -0.27 36.83 3.85
CA ASN A 50 0.60 35.67 3.59
C ASN A 50 0.94 34.84 4.82
N THR A 51 0.60 35.29 6.03
CA THR A 51 0.94 34.58 7.26
C THR A 51 -0.27 34.39 8.14
N LEU A 52 -0.42 33.16 8.64
CA LEU A 52 -1.45 32.78 9.59
C LEU A 52 -0.80 32.52 10.96
N PRO A 53 -1.52 32.76 12.06
CA PRO A 53 -1.11 32.32 13.38
C PRO A 53 -0.71 30.84 13.40
N MET A 54 0.22 30.51 14.30
CA MET A 54 0.79 29.16 14.40
C MET A 54 -0.26 28.09 14.72
N HIS A 55 -1.16 28.37 15.66
CA HIS A 55 -2.25 27.47 16.06
C HIS A 55 -3.60 27.92 15.50
N ASP A 56 -3.60 28.46 14.29
CA ASP A 56 -4.82 28.76 13.53
C ASP A 56 -5.61 27.47 13.22
N ALA A 57 -6.94 27.58 13.16
CA ALA A 57 -7.85 26.49 12.86
C ALA A 57 -7.67 25.90 11.45
N ASN A 58 -7.13 26.66 10.49
CA ASN A 58 -6.91 26.18 9.13
C ASN A 58 -5.78 25.14 9.01
N ARG A 59 -4.93 25.00 10.04
CA ARG A 59 -3.82 24.03 10.05
C ARG A 59 -4.27 22.68 10.59
N PHE A 60 -3.77 21.61 9.97
CA PHE A 60 -4.01 20.22 10.38
C PHE A 60 -5.50 19.86 10.57
N GLY A 61 -6.40 20.47 9.77
CA GLY A 61 -7.84 20.24 9.84
C GLY A 61 -8.44 20.60 11.21
N GLY A 62 -8.00 21.70 11.82
CA GLY A 62 -8.49 22.18 13.12
C GLY A 62 -7.86 21.52 14.35
N ARG A 63 -6.97 20.54 14.16
CA ARG A 63 -6.34 19.82 15.29
C ARG A 63 -5.38 20.70 16.11
N THR A 64 -4.93 21.82 15.56
CA THR A 64 -4.19 22.85 16.32
C THR A 64 -4.95 23.39 17.53
N ALA A 65 -6.29 23.21 17.60
CA ALA A 65 -7.09 23.53 18.78
C ALA A 65 -6.55 22.86 20.06
N TYR A 66 -6.03 21.64 19.97
CA TYR A 66 -5.45 20.93 21.13
C TYR A 66 -4.16 21.59 21.64
N LEU A 67 -3.42 22.24 20.76
CA LEU A 67 -2.11 22.86 21.02
C LEU A 67 -2.23 24.35 21.33
N ARG A 68 -3.39 24.96 21.06
CA ARG A 68 -3.61 26.40 21.20
C ARG A 68 -3.65 26.86 22.66
N GLU A 69 -2.90 27.91 22.97
CA GLU A 69 -3.10 28.75 24.15
C GLU A 69 -3.69 30.09 23.69
N ILE A 70 -4.88 30.44 24.18
CA ILE A 70 -5.62 31.62 23.70
C ILE A 70 -5.25 32.86 24.53
N GLY A 71 -5.02 33.97 23.85
CA GLY A 71 -4.83 35.30 24.46
C GLY A 71 -3.37 35.71 24.68
N PRO A 72 -3.14 36.90 25.29
CA PRO A 72 -1.81 37.29 25.75
C PRO A 72 -1.44 36.46 26.98
N ILE A 73 -0.36 35.68 26.89
CA ILE A 73 0.01 34.74 27.94
C ILE A 73 1.12 35.35 28.79
N ASP A 74 0.87 35.46 30.09
CA ASP A 74 1.94 35.74 31.05
C ASP A 74 2.75 34.47 31.28
N HIS A 75 3.92 34.39 30.65
CA HIS A 75 4.80 33.23 30.68
C HIS A 75 5.24 32.82 32.09
N LYS A 76 5.16 33.72 33.08
CA LYS A 76 5.54 33.44 34.46
C LYS A 76 4.43 32.76 35.27
N LYS A 77 3.18 33.08 34.99
CA LYS A 77 2.02 32.69 35.82
C LYS A 77 1.12 31.66 35.14
N LYS A 78 1.15 31.59 33.80
CA LYS A 78 0.20 30.81 33.02
C LYS A 78 0.86 30.19 31.79
N GLY A 79 0.55 28.92 31.56
CA GLY A 79 0.95 28.20 30.35
C GLY A 79 1.14 26.72 30.61
N ARG A 80 0.87 25.92 29.59
CA ARG A 80 1.14 24.48 29.55
C ARG A 80 2.38 24.28 28.71
N LEU A 81 3.47 23.85 29.35
CA LEU A 81 4.79 23.75 28.72
C LEU A 81 4.79 22.86 27.46
N PHE A 82 4.01 21.78 27.46
CA PHE A 82 3.90 20.87 26.31
C PHE A 82 3.36 21.55 25.04
N LYS A 83 2.64 22.67 25.17
CA LYS A 83 2.12 23.45 24.04
C LYS A 83 3.18 24.34 23.39
N ARG A 84 4.40 24.38 23.96
CA ARG A 84 5.54 25.19 23.50
C ARG A 84 6.78 24.37 23.20
N ASP A 85 6.86 23.15 23.72
CA ASP A 85 7.97 22.25 23.46
C ASP A 85 7.92 21.75 22.00
N PRO A 86 8.93 22.07 21.15
CA PRO A 86 8.93 21.69 19.74
C PRO A 86 8.81 20.18 19.53
N ALA A 87 9.47 19.37 20.37
CA ALA A 87 9.47 17.92 20.24
C ALA A 87 8.07 17.34 20.49
N THR A 88 7.42 17.77 21.57
CA THR A 88 6.06 17.31 21.89
C THR A 88 5.04 17.75 20.83
N LEU A 89 5.17 18.95 20.27
CA LEU A 89 4.27 19.41 19.20
C LEU A 89 4.43 18.59 17.93
N GLN A 90 5.67 18.37 17.49
CA GLN A 90 5.95 17.58 16.29
C GLN A 90 5.44 16.15 16.47
N PHE A 91 5.68 15.54 17.63
CA PHE A 91 5.15 14.21 17.95
C PHE A 91 3.62 14.12 17.79
N ASN A 92 2.87 15.11 18.29
CA ASN A 92 1.42 15.14 18.11
C ASN A 92 1.01 15.29 16.64
N VAL A 93 1.72 16.12 15.87
CA VAL A 93 1.48 16.28 14.43
C VAL A 93 1.78 14.97 13.69
N ASP A 94 2.87 14.28 14.01
CA ASP A 94 3.25 12.99 13.42
C ASP A 94 2.18 11.93 13.68
N VAL A 95 1.66 11.86 14.91
CA VAL A 95 0.55 10.98 15.26
C VAL A 95 -0.69 11.30 14.41
N TRP A 96 -1.00 12.57 14.18
CA TRP A 96 -2.13 12.95 13.33
C TRP A 96 -1.90 12.60 11.86
N CYS A 97 -0.70 12.80 11.34
CA CYS A 97 -0.31 12.39 10.00
C CYS A 97 -0.42 10.86 9.83
N ALA A 98 0.06 10.10 10.81
CA ALA A 98 -0.06 8.64 10.85
C ALA A 98 -1.53 8.19 10.83
N GLN A 99 -2.39 8.82 11.64
CA GLN A 99 -3.83 8.55 11.62
C GLN A 99 -4.48 8.86 10.26
N GLN A 100 -4.09 9.94 9.59
CA GLN A 100 -4.63 10.27 8.27
C GLN A 100 -4.19 9.26 7.20
N THR A 101 -2.92 8.87 7.19
CA THR A 101 -2.40 7.84 6.28
C THR A 101 -3.09 6.51 6.54
N LEU A 102 -3.19 6.09 7.80
CA LEU A 102 -3.89 4.87 8.19
C LEU A 102 -5.34 4.89 7.72
N ARG A 103 -6.09 5.96 8.02
CA ARG A 103 -7.48 6.12 7.58
C ARG A 103 -7.63 5.99 6.07
N LYS A 104 -6.77 6.65 5.29
CA LYS A 104 -6.81 6.59 3.82
C LYS A 104 -6.49 5.18 3.30
N GLN A 105 -5.50 4.52 3.90
CA GLN A 105 -5.14 3.14 3.55
C GLN A 105 -6.27 2.14 3.85
N TRP A 106 -6.95 2.29 4.98
CA TRP A 106 -8.09 1.44 5.33
C TRP A 106 -9.32 1.73 4.47
N LYS A 107 -9.62 3.00 4.18
CA LYS A 107 -10.72 3.37 3.27
C LYS A 107 -10.48 2.86 1.85
N GLY A 108 -9.22 2.74 1.43
CA GLY A 108 -8.85 2.19 0.13
C GLY A 108 -8.89 0.66 0.05
N ARG A 109 -9.31 -0.04 1.10
CA ARG A 109 -9.53 -1.49 1.04
C ARG A 109 -10.97 -1.76 0.62
N ASP A 110 -11.11 -2.44 -0.49
CA ASP A 110 -12.34 -2.97 -1.08
C ASP A 110 -12.40 -4.51 -0.98
N TRP A 111 -11.60 -5.09 -0.08
CA TRP A 111 -11.42 -6.52 0.09
C TRP A 111 -11.31 -6.89 1.57
N ASP A 112 -11.64 -8.16 1.86
CA ASP A 112 -11.49 -8.78 3.17
C ASP A 112 -10.46 -9.90 3.10
N MET A 113 -9.84 -10.22 4.24
CA MET A 113 -8.96 -11.38 4.37
C MET A 113 -9.80 -12.59 4.80
N VAL A 114 -9.73 -13.67 4.02
CA VAL A 114 -10.40 -14.93 4.34
C VAL A 114 -9.36 -16.02 4.51
N GLU A 115 -9.41 -16.71 5.65
CA GLU A 115 -8.61 -17.90 5.89
C GLU A 115 -9.30 -19.09 5.22
N MET A 116 -8.63 -19.70 4.25
CA MET A 116 -9.14 -20.87 3.53
C MET A 116 -8.17 -22.04 3.68
N PRO A 117 -8.68 -23.29 3.70
CA PRO A 117 -7.83 -24.47 3.59
C PRO A 117 -6.96 -24.41 2.33
N PHE A 118 -5.70 -24.86 2.46
CA PHE A 118 -4.71 -24.78 1.38
C PHE A 118 -5.16 -25.47 0.08
N GLU A 119 -5.93 -26.56 0.19
CA GLU A 119 -6.45 -27.32 -0.95
C GLU A 119 -7.44 -26.53 -1.81
N LEU A 120 -8.22 -25.62 -1.19
CA LEU A 120 -9.22 -24.79 -1.86
C LEU A 120 -8.67 -23.44 -2.33
N ALA A 121 -7.44 -23.11 -1.95
CA ALA A 121 -6.80 -21.88 -2.34
C ALA A 121 -6.48 -21.87 -3.86
N PRO A 122 -6.51 -20.68 -4.51
CA PRO A 122 -6.07 -20.51 -5.89
C PRO A 122 -4.67 -21.10 -6.13
N LYS A 123 -4.45 -21.65 -7.34
CA LYS A 123 -3.17 -22.30 -7.72
C LYS A 123 -1.93 -21.43 -7.48
N GLU A 124 -2.08 -20.11 -7.60
CA GLU A 124 -1.01 -19.12 -7.41
C GLU A 124 -0.57 -19.00 -5.94
N LEU A 125 -1.45 -19.39 -5.00
CA LEU A 125 -1.21 -19.44 -3.57
C LEU A 125 -0.80 -20.85 -3.09
N GLN A 126 -0.77 -21.85 -3.97
CA GLN A 126 -0.33 -23.22 -3.65
C GLN A 126 1.21 -23.31 -3.56
N ARG A 127 1.80 -22.41 -2.79
CA ARG A 127 3.24 -22.28 -2.56
C ARG A 127 3.49 -21.58 -1.23
N VAL A 128 4.74 -21.60 -0.77
CA VAL A 128 5.14 -20.88 0.43
C VAL A 128 5.25 -19.39 0.11
N VAL A 129 4.54 -18.56 0.87
CA VAL A 129 4.62 -17.10 0.82
C VAL A 129 5.23 -16.62 2.13
N PRO A 130 6.45 -16.06 2.14
CA PRO A 130 7.09 -15.53 3.34
C PRO A 130 6.23 -14.44 4.00
N GLU A 131 6.51 -14.15 5.27
CA GLU A 131 5.88 -13.03 5.97
C GLU A 131 6.37 -11.66 5.52
N LYS A 132 5.62 -10.62 5.90
CA LYS A 132 5.86 -9.26 5.41
C LYS A 132 7.23 -8.74 5.79
N TYR A 133 7.98 -8.31 4.78
CA TYR A 133 9.36 -7.81 4.88
C TYR A 133 10.42 -8.88 5.26
N THR A 134 10.10 -10.17 5.15
CA THR A 134 11.08 -11.25 5.33
C THR A 134 11.99 -11.43 4.12
N ASP A 135 11.41 -11.57 2.93
CA ASP A 135 12.13 -11.77 1.67
C ASP A 135 11.87 -10.64 0.66
N VAL A 136 12.53 -10.73 -0.50
CA VAL A 136 12.26 -9.86 -1.65
C VAL A 136 10.78 -9.92 -2.04
N PRO A 137 10.18 -8.79 -2.49
CA PRO A 137 8.82 -8.78 -3.02
C PRO A 137 8.63 -9.86 -4.10
N MET A 138 7.67 -10.77 -3.87
CA MET A 138 7.43 -11.90 -4.76
C MET A 138 6.36 -11.61 -5.82
N MET A 139 6.62 -12.09 -7.02
CA MET A 139 5.71 -12.05 -8.16
C MET A 139 4.63 -13.14 -8.04
N THR A 140 3.41 -12.87 -8.49
CA THR A 140 2.32 -13.85 -8.47
C THR A 140 2.62 -15.06 -9.36
N ASP A 141 2.73 -14.88 -10.68
CA ASP A 141 3.02 -15.99 -11.60
C ASP A 141 3.78 -15.49 -12.85
N PRO A 142 5.12 -15.43 -12.79
CA PRO A 142 5.95 -15.00 -13.91
C PRO A 142 5.82 -15.89 -15.15
N ALA A 143 5.48 -17.17 -14.99
CA ALA A 143 5.35 -18.12 -16.10
C ALA A 143 4.11 -17.81 -16.95
N ARG A 144 3.10 -17.15 -16.37
CA ARG A 144 1.89 -16.70 -17.05
C ARG A 144 1.88 -15.20 -17.33
N HIS A 145 3.03 -14.55 -17.23
CA HIS A 145 3.20 -13.10 -17.40
C HIS A 145 2.41 -12.26 -16.37
N ASP A 146 2.11 -12.80 -15.18
CA ASP A 146 1.57 -12.04 -14.05
C ASP A 146 2.70 -11.63 -13.08
N TYR A 147 3.23 -10.44 -13.32
CA TYR A 147 4.30 -9.82 -12.53
C TYR A 147 3.78 -8.92 -11.40
N MET A 148 2.53 -9.11 -10.95
CA MET A 148 1.99 -8.38 -9.80
C MET A 148 2.60 -8.90 -8.48
N ASN A 149 2.60 -8.07 -7.44
CA ASN A 149 3.02 -8.51 -6.11
C ASN A 149 1.95 -9.42 -5.51
N ILE A 150 2.32 -10.64 -5.12
CA ILE A 150 1.38 -11.63 -4.57
C ILE A 150 0.61 -11.10 -3.36
N ARG A 151 1.22 -10.27 -2.50
CA ARG A 151 0.54 -9.71 -1.30
C ARG A 151 -0.50 -8.64 -1.60
N ARG A 152 -0.52 -8.13 -2.82
CA ARG A 152 -1.48 -7.11 -3.28
C ARG A 152 -2.50 -7.69 -4.25
N LYS A 153 -2.38 -8.97 -4.61
CA LYS A 153 -3.36 -9.62 -5.46
C LYS A 153 -4.66 -9.81 -4.66
N VAL A 154 -5.74 -9.29 -5.22
CA VAL A 154 -7.10 -9.46 -4.70
C VAL A 154 -7.82 -10.41 -5.65
N PHE A 155 -8.66 -11.28 -5.09
CA PHE A 155 -9.42 -12.26 -5.85
C PHE A 155 -10.90 -11.89 -5.82
N ASP A 156 -11.57 -12.05 -6.95
CA ASP A 156 -13.00 -11.81 -7.07
C ASP A 156 -13.77 -12.78 -6.18
N ARG A 157 -14.71 -12.24 -5.40
CA ARG A 157 -15.54 -13.05 -4.49
C ARG A 157 -16.39 -14.04 -5.28
N GLU A 158 -16.87 -13.60 -6.44
CA GLU A 158 -17.71 -14.34 -7.37
C GLU A 158 -17.00 -15.59 -7.91
N ALA A 159 -15.68 -15.49 -8.16
CA ALA A 159 -14.86 -16.59 -8.64
C ALA A 159 -14.55 -17.61 -7.54
N LEU A 160 -14.54 -17.17 -6.27
CA LEU A 160 -14.23 -18.03 -5.11
C LEU A 160 -15.48 -18.58 -4.40
N GLN A 161 -16.69 -18.30 -4.89
CA GLN A 161 -17.93 -18.71 -4.19
C GLN A 161 -18.01 -20.20 -3.90
N GLY A 162 -17.51 -21.05 -4.81
CA GLY A 162 -17.44 -22.49 -4.58
C GLY A 162 -16.58 -22.84 -3.37
N ALA A 163 -15.41 -22.22 -3.20
CA ALA A 163 -14.56 -22.46 -2.03
C ALA A 163 -15.14 -21.84 -0.74
N LEU A 164 -15.76 -20.66 -0.85
CA LEU A 164 -16.26 -19.89 0.29
C LEU A 164 -17.58 -20.41 0.86
N TYR A 165 -18.46 -20.95 0.02
CA TYR A 165 -19.85 -21.27 0.39
C TYR A 165 -20.27 -22.73 0.14
N ALA A 166 -19.43 -23.58 -0.47
CA ALA A 166 -19.85 -24.97 -0.77
C ALA A 166 -20.09 -25.86 0.46
N SER A 167 -19.58 -25.51 1.64
CA SER A 167 -19.61 -26.38 2.82
C SER A 167 -20.93 -26.42 3.62
N GLY A 168 -22.04 -25.86 3.13
CA GLY A 168 -23.24 -25.76 4.00
C GLY A 168 -24.63 -25.80 3.37
N SER A 169 -24.80 -25.55 2.07
CA SER A 169 -26.14 -25.55 1.47
C SER A 169 -26.06 -25.98 0.02
N GLY A 170 -26.71 -27.10 -0.34
CA GLY A 170 -26.97 -27.51 -1.73
C GLY A 170 -27.93 -26.56 -2.48
N GLY A 171 -27.93 -25.28 -2.13
CA GLY A 171 -28.68 -24.22 -2.75
C GLY A 171 -27.86 -23.50 -3.82
N PRO A 172 -28.50 -22.58 -4.58
CA PRO A 172 -27.80 -21.77 -5.57
C PRO A 172 -26.74 -20.89 -4.91
N LEU A 173 -25.64 -20.63 -5.63
CA LEU A 173 -24.59 -19.72 -5.17
C LEU A 173 -25.17 -18.32 -4.91
N PRO A 174 -24.72 -17.61 -3.86
CA PRO A 174 -25.34 -16.36 -3.42
C PRO A 174 -25.13 -15.19 -4.38
N TYR A 175 -24.06 -15.20 -5.17
CA TYR A 175 -23.76 -14.14 -6.14
C TYR A 175 -23.82 -14.69 -7.58
N PRO A 176 -24.36 -13.91 -8.53
CA PRO A 176 -24.32 -14.28 -9.94
C PRO A 176 -22.89 -14.31 -10.47
N ALA A 177 -22.67 -15.08 -11.54
CA ALA A 177 -21.36 -15.11 -12.21
C ALA A 177 -21.04 -13.76 -12.86
N VAL A 178 -19.76 -13.39 -12.88
CA VAL A 178 -19.27 -12.18 -13.54
C VAL A 178 -19.51 -12.29 -15.04
N GLN A 179 -20.14 -11.28 -15.62
CA GLN A 179 -20.26 -11.15 -17.07
C GLN A 179 -18.99 -10.52 -17.61
N LEU A 180 -18.24 -11.27 -18.43
CA LEU A 180 -17.03 -10.78 -19.08
C LEU A 180 -17.39 -10.13 -20.40
N VAL A 181 -16.69 -9.04 -20.72
CA VAL A 181 -16.82 -8.37 -22.01
C VAL A 181 -16.09 -9.21 -23.07
N ASP A 182 -16.82 -9.57 -24.12
CA ASP A 182 -16.22 -10.19 -25.29
C ASP A 182 -15.34 -9.15 -26.02
N LYS A 183 -14.03 -9.40 -26.02
CA LYS A 183 -13.05 -8.52 -26.64
C LYS A 183 -13.09 -8.59 -28.17
N ASP A 184 -13.72 -9.62 -28.74
CA ASP A 184 -13.82 -9.81 -30.19
C ASP A 184 -15.13 -9.24 -30.76
N ALA A 185 -16.14 -8.98 -29.91
CA ALA A 185 -17.40 -8.37 -30.31
C ALA A 185 -17.22 -6.99 -30.97
N MET A 186 -18.05 -6.69 -31.98
CA MET A 186 -18.09 -5.37 -32.62
C MET A 186 -18.84 -4.40 -31.72
N THR A 187 -18.06 -3.59 -31.00
CA THR A 187 -18.52 -2.60 -30.04
C THR A 187 -18.21 -1.20 -30.54
N LEU A 188 -18.84 -0.18 -29.93
CA LEU A 188 -18.70 1.22 -30.33
C LEU A 188 -17.23 1.70 -30.43
N GLU A 189 -16.34 1.18 -29.58
CA GLU A 189 -14.89 1.48 -29.61
C GLU A 189 -14.20 1.01 -30.90
N LYS A 190 -14.77 0.02 -31.58
CA LYS A 190 -14.30 -0.49 -32.88
C LYS A 190 -14.94 0.25 -34.07
N TYR A 191 -15.80 1.24 -33.81
CA TYR A 191 -16.48 2.06 -34.81
C TYR A 191 -17.25 1.25 -35.88
N LEU A 192 -17.73 0.06 -35.53
CA LEU A 192 -18.46 -0.86 -36.42
C LEU A 192 -19.75 -1.34 -35.75
#